data_AF-A0A183J968-F1
#
_entry.id   AF-A0A183J968-F1
#
_cell.length_a   1.000
_cell.length_b   1.000
_cell.length_c   1.000
_cell.angle_alpha   90.00
_cell.angle_beta   90.00
_cell.angle_gamma   90.00
#
_symmetry.space_group_name_H-M   'P 1'
#
loop_
_entity.id
_entity.type
_entity.pdbx_description
1 polymer ?
#
loop_
_entity_poly.entity_id
_entity_poly.type
_entity_poly.pdbx_seq_one_letter_code
_entity_poly.pdbx_strand_id
1 'polypeptide(L)'
;MVPADAFSLQMSSISFPPCMRVLYQRLCDDHHLRNGGRLQLGLFLKAIGMPLDESLQFWKSHFAPRFDSSAFEKNYAYNVRHIYGKEGKHVAYSPCSCFKIITTNPPGPLDAHGCPFKHYDIDGLQHLLSSWSIGSEDVDRALSFVRTKHYDRACSSVFEATHQLPESSLSQLISHPNQYFDQSQKLFKSRAEGAHDPAATSQTDVLL
;
A
#
# COMPACT_ATOMS: atom_id res chain seq x y z
N MET A 1 17.79 -9.97 1.31
CA MET A 1 17.35 -9.61 -0.06
C MET A 1 16.10 -10.39 -0.34
N VAL A 2 15.03 -9.70 -0.71
CA VAL A 2 13.70 -10.27 -0.93
C VAL A 2 13.52 -10.29 -2.45
N PRO A 3 13.50 -11.46 -3.12
CA PRO A 3 13.50 -11.56 -4.59
C PRO A 3 12.36 -10.78 -5.28
N ALA A 4 12.48 -10.48 -6.58
CA ALA A 4 11.50 -9.71 -7.35
C ALA A 4 10.09 -10.36 -7.41
N ASP A 5 10.02 -11.67 -7.19
CA ASP A 5 8.84 -12.53 -7.05
C ASP A 5 8.21 -12.48 -5.63
N ALA A 6 8.86 -11.82 -4.68
CA ALA A 6 8.41 -11.77 -3.29
C ALA A 6 7.50 -10.57 -2.95
N PHE A 7 7.29 -9.61 -3.86
CA PHE A 7 6.10 -8.75 -3.81
C PHE A 7 4.91 -9.50 -4.39
N SER A 8 4.50 -10.55 -3.69
CA SER A 8 3.31 -11.31 -4.05
C SER A 8 2.07 -10.45 -3.88
N LEU A 9 1.01 -10.74 -4.66
CA LEU A 9 -0.34 -10.19 -4.45
C LEU A 9 -0.77 -10.24 -2.98
N GLN A 10 -0.32 -11.27 -2.26
CA GLN A 10 -0.52 -11.44 -0.83
C GLN A 10 0.10 -10.31 0.02
N MET A 11 1.30 -9.81 -0.28
CA MET A 11 1.85 -8.65 0.42
C MET A 11 1.03 -7.38 0.15
N SER A 12 0.54 -7.21 -1.08
CA SER A 12 -0.27 -6.05 -1.45
C SER A 12 -1.65 -6.05 -0.76
N SER A 13 -2.25 -7.22 -0.53
CA SER A 13 -3.56 -7.32 0.11
C SER A 13 -3.49 -7.17 1.63
N ILE A 14 -2.34 -7.47 2.24
CA ILE A 14 -2.14 -7.43 3.69
C ILE A 14 -1.53 -6.09 4.14
N SER A 15 -0.44 -5.66 3.51
CA SER A 15 0.42 -4.61 4.08
C SER A 15 0.45 -3.30 3.33
N PHE A 16 -0.12 -3.22 2.12
CA PHE A 16 -0.19 -1.95 1.41
C PHE A 16 -1.35 -1.10 1.97
N PRO A 17 -1.13 0.19 2.24
CA PRO A 17 -2.24 1.10 2.51
C PRO A 17 -3.16 1.18 1.29
N PRO A 18 -4.45 1.56 1.46
CA PRO A 18 -5.42 1.63 0.37
C PRO A 18 -4.93 2.37 -0.89
N CYS A 19 -4.19 3.47 -0.73
CA CYS A 19 -3.63 4.24 -1.85
C CYS A 19 -2.61 3.47 -2.69
N MET A 20 -1.80 2.60 -2.07
CA MET A 20 -0.81 1.79 -2.79
C MET A 20 -1.43 0.49 -3.32
N ARG A 21 -2.41 -0.07 -2.59
CA ARG A 21 -3.17 -1.24 -3.04
C ARG A 21 -3.94 -0.95 -4.33
N VAL A 22 -4.63 0.21 -4.41
CA VAL A 22 -5.32 0.65 -5.65
C VAL A 22 -4.33 0.79 -6.81
N LEU A 23 -3.17 1.42 -6.60
CA LEU A 23 -2.16 1.58 -7.64
C LEU A 23 -1.62 0.24 -8.13
N TYR A 24 -1.36 -0.69 -7.21
CA TYR A 24 -0.88 -2.02 -7.56
C TYR A 24 -1.94 -2.84 -8.31
N GLN A 25 -3.20 -2.81 -7.86
CA GLN A 25 -4.31 -3.47 -8.57
C GLN A 25 -4.44 -2.91 -9.99
N ARG A 26 -4.44 -1.58 -10.14
CA ARG A 26 -4.51 -0.96 -11.46
C ARG A 26 -3.31 -1.31 -12.34
N LEU A 27 -2.11 -1.42 -11.78
CA LEU A 27 -0.93 -1.87 -12.50
C LEU A 27 -1.10 -3.32 -13.02
N CYS A 28 -1.67 -4.20 -12.20
CA CYS A 28 -1.96 -5.58 -12.60
C CYS A 28 -3.04 -5.65 -13.69
N ASP A 29 -4.11 -4.85 -13.59
CA ASP A 29 -5.24 -4.90 -14.51
C ASP A 29 -4.96 -4.21 -15.86
N ASP A 30 -4.36 -3.02 -15.82
CA ASP A 30 -4.13 -2.21 -17.02
C ASP A 30 -2.79 -2.47 -17.70
N HIS A 31 -1.88 -3.19 -17.00
CA HIS A 31 -0.48 -3.37 -17.38
C HIS A 31 0.26 -2.04 -17.64
N HIS A 32 -0.19 -0.96 -16.99
CA HIS A 32 0.40 0.37 -17.10
C HIS A 32 -0.10 1.30 -15.98
N LEU A 33 0.73 2.27 -15.60
CA LEU A 33 0.33 3.41 -14.78
C LEU A 33 0.76 4.72 -15.41
N ARG A 34 -0.05 5.78 -15.27
CA ARG A 34 0.32 7.16 -15.63
C ARG A 34 1.40 7.71 -14.71
N ASN A 35 1.97 8.85 -15.08
CA ASN A 35 3.15 9.42 -14.39
C ASN A 35 2.95 9.58 -12.88
N GLY A 36 1.81 10.11 -12.44
CA GLY A 36 1.51 10.27 -11.01
C GLY A 36 1.48 8.94 -10.26
N GLY A 37 0.89 7.90 -10.85
CA GLY A 37 0.84 6.56 -10.27
C GLY A 37 2.21 5.89 -10.21
N ARG A 38 3.00 6.00 -11.29
CA ARG A 38 4.38 5.49 -11.31
C ARG A 38 5.26 6.16 -10.26
N LEU A 39 5.12 7.46 -10.07
CA LEU A 39 5.88 8.20 -9.06
C LEU A 39 5.47 7.80 -7.65
N GLN A 40 4.17 7.80 -7.35
CA GLN A 40 3.64 7.47 -6.02
C GLN A 40 3.99 6.03 -5.62
N LEU A 41 3.72 5.05 -6.50
CA LEU A 41 4.02 3.65 -6.23
C LEU A 41 5.54 3.40 -6.24
N GLY A 42 6.27 3.95 -7.20
CA GLY A 42 7.72 3.74 -7.33
C GLY A 42 8.51 4.26 -6.12
N LEU A 43 8.15 5.44 -5.58
CA LEU A 43 8.76 5.96 -4.37
C LEU A 43 8.43 5.14 -3.13
N PHE A 44 7.19 4.64 -3.05
CA PHE A 44 6.77 3.75 -1.98
C PHE A 44 7.57 2.45 -1.99
N LEU A 45 7.67 1.77 -3.15
CA LEU A 45 8.41 0.52 -3.34
C LEU A 45 9.91 0.67 -3.00
N LYS A 46 10.53 1.76 -3.47
CA LYS A 46 11.91 2.10 -3.11
C LYS A 46 12.09 2.19 -1.58
N ALA A 47 11.17 2.85 -0.89
CA ALA A 47 11.33 3.08 0.55
C ALA A 47 11.01 1.89 1.43
N ILE A 48 10.20 0.94 0.96
CA ILE A 48 10.05 -0.36 1.63
C ILE A 48 11.21 -1.33 1.32
N GLY A 49 12.23 -0.87 0.58
CA GLY A 49 13.51 -1.57 0.42
C GLY A 49 13.70 -2.29 -0.92
N MET A 50 12.82 -2.08 -1.91
CA MET A 50 13.04 -2.64 -3.25
C MET A 50 14.31 -2.01 -3.87
N PRO A 51 15.32 -2.79 -4.26
CA PRO A 51 16.49 -2.28 -4.93
C PRO A 51 16.18 -1.89 -6.39
N LEU A 52 17.05 -1.07 -6.99
CA LEU A 52 16.85 -0.56 -8.35
C LEU A 52 16.68 -1.67 -9.39
N ASP A 53 17.53 -2.70 -9.35
CA ASP A 53 17.52 -3.78 -10.35
C ASP A 53 16.20 -4.57 -10.28
N GLU A 54 15.73 -4.87 -9.08
CA GLU A 54 14.41 -5.50 -8.87
C GLU A 54 13.27 -4.56 -9.30
N SER A 55 13.39 -3.26 -9.06
CA SER A 55 12.36 -2.29 -9.50
C SER A 55 12.26 -2.20 -11.02
N LEU A 56 13.40 -2.22 -11.73
CA LEU A 56 13.41 -2.29 -13.19
C LEU A 56 12.73 -3.56 -13.69
N GLN A 57 13.03 -4.71 -13.08
CA GLN A 57 12.38 -5.99 -13.41
C GLN A 57 10.88 -5.96 -13.12
N PHE A 58 10.47 -5.43 -11.96
CA PHE A 58 9.08 -5.27 -11.55
C PHE A 58 8.28 -4.44 -12.55
N TRP A 59 8.76 -3.24 -12.89
CA TRP A 59 8.05 -2.38 -13.84
C TRP A 59 8.01 -3.00 -15.23
N LYS A 60 9.12 -3.62 -15.67
CA LYS A 60 9.21 -4.26 -16.98
C LYS A 60 8.27 -5.45 -17.09
N SER A 61 8.18 -6.31 -16.08
CA SER A 61 7.30 -7.48 -16.10
C SER A 61 5.83 -7.10 -16.11
N HIS A 62 5.42 -6.14 -15.29
CA HIS A 62 4.03 -5.66 -15.25
C HIS A 62 3.62 -4.91 -16.52
N PHE A 63 4.56 -4.29 -17.24
CA PHE A 63 4.30 -3.57 -18.51
C PHE A 63 4.40 -4.46 -19.74
N ALA A 64 5.02 -5.65 -19.62
CA ALA A 64 5.30 -6.56 -20.74
C ALA A 64 4.07 -6.90 -21.61
N PRO A 65 2.84 -7.03 -21.06
CA PRO A 65 1.66 -7.27 -21.89
C PRO A 65 1.32 -6.15 -22.88
N ARG A 66 1.82 -4.93 -22.65
CA ARG A 66 1.56 -3.74 -23.50
C ARG A 66 2.79 -3.17 -24.19
N PHE A 67 3.97 -3.41 -23.64
CA PHE A 67 5.22 -2.83 -24.10
C PHE A 67 6.28 -3.91 -24.16
N ASP A 68 6.93 -4.05 -25.32
CA ASP A 68 8.11 -4.91 -25.42
C ASP A 68 9.28 -4.36 -24.60
N SER A 69 10.34 -5.17 -24.46
CA SER A 69 11.53 -4.79 -23.70
C SER A 69 12.19 -3.50 -24.21
N SER A 70 12.20 -3.27 -25.52
CA SER A 70 12.83 -2.08 -26.12
C SER A 70 12.01 -0.81 -25.84
N ALA A 71 10.69 -0.91 -25.98
CA ALA A 71 9.75 0.15 -25.64
C ALA A 71 9.81 0.49 -24.14
N PHE A 72 10.00 -0.51 -23.28
CA PHE A 72 10.20 -0.29 -21.84
C PHE A 72 11.48 0.52 -21.56
N GLU A 73 12.63 0.05 -22.07
CA GLU A 73 13.92 0.71 -21.86
C GLU A 73 13.91 2.15 -22.35
N LYS A 74 13.34 2.39 -23.53
CA LYS A 74 13.29 3.71 -24.16
C LYS A 74 12.41 4.70 -23.40
N ASN A 75 11.23 4.28 -22.94
CA ASN A 75 10.20 5.20 -22.46
C ASN A 75 10.07 5.26 -20.93
N TYR A 76 10.54 4.23 -20.20
CA TYR A 76 10.21 4.08 -18.78
C TYR A 76 11.43 3.84 -17.88
N ALA A 77 12.44 3.10 -18.33
CA ALA A 77 13.59 2.74 -17.49
C ALA A 77 14.32 3.96 -16.92
N TYR A 78 14.45 5.04 -17.70
CA TYR A 78 15.02 6.30 -17.23
C TYR A 78 14.29 6.85 -15.99
N ASN A 79 12.95 6.88 -16.02
CA ASN A 79 12.16 7.39 -14.89
C ASN A 79 12.33 6.52 -13.63
N VAL A 80 12.45 5.20 -13.80
CA VAL A 80 12.75 4.30 -12.69
C VAL A 80 14.12 4.64 -12.09
N ARG A 81 15.19 4.71 -12.89
CA ARG A 81 16.53 5.06 -12.39
C ARG A 81 16.57 6.44 -11.72
N HIS A 82 15.80 7.39 -12.23
CA HIS A 82 15.66 8.73 -11.67
C HIS A 82 15.03 8.74 -10.27
N ILE A 83 14.00 7.91 -10.00
CA ILE A 83 13.41 7.73 -8.66
C ILE A 83 14.47 7.26 -7.64
N TYR A 84 15.44 6.46 -8.07
CA TYR A 84 16.54 5.96 -7.25
C TYR A 84 17.73 6.94 -7.15
N GLY A 85 17.65 8.11 -7.76
CA GLY A 85 18.72 9.12 -7.74
C GLY A 85 19.97 8.68 -8.50
N LYS A 86 19.84 7.75 -9.45
CA LYS A 86 20.95 7.30 -10.32
C LYS A 86 21.07 8.09 -11.62
N GLU A 87 20.22 9.10 -11.82
CA GLU A 87 20.17 9.96 -13.00
C GLU A 87 19.90 11.42 -12.58
N GLY A 88 20.36 12.39 -13.37
CA GLY A 88 20.11 13.83 -13.14
C GLY A 88 20.88 14.43 -11.96
N LYS A 89 20.26 15.35 -11.19
CA LYS A 89 20.88 16.08 -10.06
C LYS A 89 21.09 15.23 -8.79
N HIS A 90 20.97 13.90 -8.85
CA HIS A 90 21.02 13.00 -7.69
C HIS A 90 20.08 13.43 -6.54
N VAL A 91 18.89 13.93 -6.87
CA VAL A 91 17.92 14.36 -5.84
C VAL A 91 17.42 13.14 -5.08
N ALA A 92 17.60 13.15 -3.76
CA ALA A 92 17.02 12.15 -2.88
C ALA A 92 15.49 12.36 -2.83
N TYR A 93 14.75 11.74 -3.75
CA TYR A 93 13.30 11.75 -3.70
C TYR A 93 12.83 11.00 -2.47
N SER A 94 12.30 11.76 -1.50
CA SER A 94 11.61 11.21 -0.34
C SER A 94 10.26 10.61 -0.76
N PRO A 95 9.84 9.51 -0.11
CA PRO A 95 8.50 8.98 -0.24
C PRO A 95 7.42 10.03 0.00
N CYS A 96 6.27 9.85 -0.66
CA CYS A 96 5.16 10.78 -0.54
C CYS A 96 4.42 10.54 0.80
N SER A 97 4.38 11.57 1.66
CA SER A 97 3.52 11.58 2.84
C SER A 97 2.04 11.63 2.47
N CYS A 98 1.14 11.24 3.39
CA CYS A 98 -0.30 11.34 3.15
C CYS A 98 -0.70 12.78 2.80
N PHE A 99 -0.13 13.78 3.48
CA PHE A 99 -0.35 15.20 3.18
C PHE A 99 0.01 15.54 1.73
N LYS A 100 1.17 15.11 1.24
CA LYS A 100 1.61 15.37 -0.13
C LYS A 100 0.69 14.69 -1.16
N ILE A 101 0.31 13.43 -0.90
CA ILE A 101 -0.61 12.66 -1.75
C ILE A 101 -1.99 13.32 -1.83
N ILE A 102 -2.45 13.93 -0.75
CA ILE A 102 -3.77 14.58 -0.67
C ILE A 102 -3.79 15.98 -1.32
N THR A 103 -2.68 16.73 -1.25
CA THR A 103 -2.70 18.18 -1.54
C THR A 103 -2.00 18.61 -2.83
N THR A 104 -1.02 17.84 -3.33
CA THR A 104 -0.09 18.36 -4.35
C THR A 104 -0.48 18.03 -5.78
N ASN A 105 -1.00 16.84 -6.06
CA ASN A 105 -1.33 16.39 -7.42
C ASN A 105 -2.64 15.60 -7.41
N PRO A 106 -3.80 16.26 -7.53
CA PRO A 106 -5.08 15.59 -7.57
C PRO A 106 -5.20 14.73 -8.86
N PRO A 107 -5.74 13.51 -8.78
CA PRO A 107 -5.88 12.64 -9.94
C PRO A 107 -6.94 13.14 -10.93
N GLY A 108 -6.66 13.00 -12.23
CA GLY A 108 -7.67 13.15 -13.29
C GLY A 108 -8.48 11.87 -13.53
N PRO A 109 -9.45 11.88 -14.48
CA PRO A 109 -10.37 10.75 -14.70
C PRO A 109 -9.72 9.42 -15.07
N LEU A 110 -8.50 9.45 -15.61
CA LEU A 110 -7.74 8.28 -16.06
C LEU A 110 -6.54 7.97 -15.16
N ASP A 111 -6.42 8.69 -14.04
CA ASP A 111 -5.36 8.52 -13.07
C ASP A 111 -5.84 7.70 -11.87
N ALA A 112 -5.00 6.79 -11.38
CA ALA A 112 -5.28 5.97 -10.20
C ALA A 112 -4.48 6.39 -8.95
N HIS A 113 -3.74 7.50 -9.01
CA HIS A 113 -2.93 7.98 -7.89
C HIS A 113 -3.74 8.84 -6.91
N GLY A 114 -3.12 9.25 -5.80
CA GLY A 114 -3.80 9.99 -4.75
C GLY A 114 -4.24 9.12 -3.58
N CYS A 115 -5.05 9.70 -2.69
CA CYS A 115 -5.64 9.03 -1.54
C CYS A 115 -7.08 8.62 -1.84
N PRO A 116 -7.45 7.32 -1.77
CA PRO A 116 -8.83 6.87 -2.00
C PRO A 116 -9.84 7.57 -1.09
N PHE A 117 -9.51 7.76 0.19
CA PHE A 117 -10.36 8.46 1.16
C PHE A 117 -10.63 9.93 0.81
N LYS A 118 -9.82 10.54 -0.07
CA LYS A 118 -9.97 11.93 -0.52
C LYS A 118 -10.60 12.03 -1.91
N HIS A 119 -10.16 11.18 -2.83
CA HIS A 119 -10.39 11.37 -4.27
C HIS A 119 -11.43 10.43 -4.87
N TYR A 120 -11.82 9.35 -4.18
CA TYR A 120 -13.01 8.60 -4.55
C TYR A 120 -14.24 9.33 -4.01
N ASP A 121 -15.37 9.19 -4.70
CA ASP A 121 -16.67 9.51 -4.13
C ASP A 121 -17.06 8.47 -3.07
N ILE A 122 -18.12 8.76 -2.31
CA ILE A 122 -18.55 7.90 -1.20
C ILE A 122 -18.94 6.51 -1.71
N ASP A 123 -19.70 6.44 -2.80
CA ASP A 123 -20.21 5.18 -3.35
C ASP A 123 -19.07 4.33 -3.92
N GLY A 124 -18.16 4.94 -4.69
CA GLY A 124 -16.99 4.27 -5.23
C GLY A 124 -16.05 3.77 -4.13
N LEU A 125 -15.87 4.56 -3.06
CA LEU A 125 -15.07 4.14 -1.90
C LEU A 125 -15.74 2.99 -1.14
N GLN A 126 -17.05 3.02 -0.95
CA GLN A 126 -17.82 1.95 -0.31
C GLN A 126 -17.69 0.64 -1.09
N HIS A 127 -17.83 0.70 -2.42
CA HIS A 127 -17.64 -0.46 -3.29
C HIS A 127 -16.20 -0.99 -3.23
N LEU A 128 -15.20 -0.10 -3.26
CA LEU A 128 -13.79 -0.46 -3.16
C LEU A 128 -13.49 -1.20 -1.86
N LEU A 129 -13.87 -0.64 -0.70
CA LEU A 129 -13.57 -1.24 0.60
C LEU A 129 -14.34 -2.56 0.79
N SER A 130 -15.61 -2.62 0.38
CA SER A 130 -16.41 -3.86 0.40
C SER A 130 -15.78 -4.96 -0.45
N SER A 131 -15.21 -4.62 -1.62
CA SER A 131 -14.53 -5.58 -2.51
C SER A 131 -13.28 -6.21 -1.87
N TRP A 132 -12.75 -5.59 -0.82
CA TRP A 132 -11.62 -6.09 -0.05
C TRP A 132 -12.03 -6.87 1.21
N SER A 133 -13.31 -7.24 1.30
CA SER A 133 -13.88 -8.02 2.42
C SER A 133 -13.78 -7.30 3.77
N ILE A 134 -13.76 -5.96 3.76
CA ILE A 134 -13.87 -5.16 4.99
C ILE A 134 -15.34 -5.18 5.42
N GLY A 135 -15.59 -5.41 6.72
CA GLY A 135 -16.94 -5.51 7.27
C GLY A 135 -17.75 -4.22 7.09
N SER A 136 -19.07 -4.34 6.91
CA SER A 136 -19.94 -3.18 6.63
C SER A 136 -19.85 -2.09 7.71
N GLU A 137 -19.78 -2.49 8.99
CA GLU A 137 -19.63 -1.55 10.11
C GLU A 137 -18.31 -0.76 10.02
N ASP A 138 -17.21 -1.44 9.66
CA ASP A 138 -15.90 -0.80 9.49
C ASP A 138 -15.87 0.15 8.28
N VAL A 139 -16.55 -0.24 7.19
CA VAL A 139 -16.73 0.61 6.01
C VAL A 139 -17.52 1.86 6.38
N ASP A 140 -18.67 1.72 7.06
CA ASP A 140 -19.49 2.85 7.49
C ASP A 140 -18.72 3.79 8.42
N ARG A 141 -17.92 3.24 9.34
CA ARG A 141 -17.03 4.01 10.21
C ARG A 141 -16.03 4.82 9.40
N ALA A 142 -15.32 4.20 8.45
CA ALA A 142 -14.36 4.90 7.60
C ALA A 142 -15.04 6.01 6.77
N LEU A 143 -16.23 5.74 6.20
CA LEU A 143 -16.99 6.73 5.45
C LEU A 143 -17.46 7.91 6.32
N SER A 144 -17.77 7.69 7.60
CA SER A 144 -18.09 8.78 8.54
C SER A 144 -16.94 9.78 8.73
N PHE A 145 -15.70 9.29 8.78
CA PHE A 145 -14.51 10.14 8.85
C PHE A 145 -14.22 10.84 7.53
N VAL A 146 -14.48 10.18 6.39
CA VAL A 146 -14.38 10.81 5.07
C VAL A 146 -15.33 11.99 4.93
N ARG A 147 -16.59 11.85 5.37
CA ARG A 147 -17.61 12.92 5.34
C ARG A 147 -17.18 14.16 6.14
N THR A 148 -16.44 13.96 7.21
CA THR A 148 -15.88 15.03 8.06
C THR A 148 -14.45 15.43 7.68
N LYS A 149 -13.94 14.94 6.54
CA LYS A 149 -12.61 15.23 5.97
C LYS A 149 -11.42 14.76 6.84
N HIS A 150 -11.62 13.79 7.73
CA HIS A 150 -10.59 13.15 8.55
C HIS A 150 -10.02 11.91 7.83
N TYR A 151 -9.30 12.13 6.72
CA TYR A 151 -8.84 11.06 5.83
C TYR A 151 -7.77 10.13 6.44
N ASP A 152 -6.90 10.69 7.29
CA ASP A 152 -5.91 9.95 8.07
C ASP A 152 -6.57 9.00 9.08
N ARG A 153 -7.64 9.47 9.73
CA ARG A 153 -8.45 8.65 10.64
C ARG A 153 -9.22 7.57 9.91
N ALA A 154 -9.77 7.86 8.73
CA ALA A 154 -10.39 6.85 7.86
C ALA A 154 -9.39 5.75 7.43
N CYS A 155 -8.17 6.15 7.05
CA CYS A 155 -7.11 5.19 6.72
C CYS A 155 -6.70 4.35 7.94
N SER A 156 -6.59 4.99 9.11
CA SER A 156 -6.25 4.34 10.38
C SER A 156 -7.33 3.35 10.82
N SER A 157 -8.61 3.67 10.68
CA SER A 157 -9.70 2.73 11.02
C SER A 157 -9.73 1.53 10.07
N VAL A 158 -9.41 1.71 8.79
CA VAL A 158 -9.25 0.60 7.84
C VAL A 158 -8.04 -0.26 8.19
N PHE A 159 -6.93 0.34 8.64
CA PHE A 159 -5.79 -0.41 9.16
C PHE A 159 -6.20 -1.29 10.35
N GLU A 160 -6.89 -0.74 11.33
CA GLU A 160 -7.38 -1.47 12.51
C GLU A 160 -8.27 -2.64 12.11
N ALA A 161 -9.27 -2.40 11.26
CA ALA A 161 -10.20 -3.43 10.79
C ALA A 161 -9.48 -4.57 10.05
N THR A 162 -8.62 -4.23 9.09
CA THR A 162 -7.88 -5.23 8.29
C THR A 162 -6.89 -6.05 9.10
N HIS A 163 -6.45 -5.53 10.26
CA HIS A 163 -5.55 -6.22 11.18
C HIS A 163 -6.30 -6.77 12.41
N GLN A 164 -7.63 -6.79 12.45
CA GLN A 164 -8.40 -7.23 13.63
C GLN A 164 -7.93 -6.59 14.96
N LEU A 165 -7.62 -5.30 14.92
CA LEU A 165 -7.28 -4.54 16.12
C LEU A 165 -8.54 -3.89 16.70
N PRO A 166 -8.61 -3.68 18.03
CA PRO A 166 -9.67 -2.91 18.64
C PRO A 166 -9.73 -1.49 18.06
N GLU A 167 -10.92 -0.90 18.04
CA GLU A 167 -11.10 0.47 17.57
C GLU A 167 -10.27 1.47 18.38
N SER A 168 -9.66 2.44 17.70
CA SER A 168 -8.85 3.50 18.32
C SER A 168 -7.70 2.96 19.19
N SER A 169 -7.19 1.77 18.86
CA SER A 169 -6.06 1.15 19.56
C SER A 169 -4.70 1.67 19.08
N LEU A 170 -4.65 2.34 17.93
CA LEU A 170 -3.43 2.97 17.43
C LEU A 170 -3.03 4.16 18.31
N SER A 171 -1.80 4.11 18.84
CA SER A 171 -1.22 5.22 19.63
C SER A 171 -1.03 6.51 18.83
N GLN A 172 -0.90 6.40 17.51
CA GLN A 172 -0.80 7.51 16.58
C GLN A 172 -1.51 7.17 15.27
N LEU A 173 -2.20 8.16 14.70
CA LEU A 173 -2.83 8.02 13.39
C LEU A 173 -1.79 7.82 12.29
N ILE A 174 -2.19 7.10 11.24
CA ILE A 174 -1.37 6.87 10.06
C ILE A 174 -1.30 8.14 9.23
N SER A 175 -0.10 8.69 9.10
CA SER A 175 0.17 9.92 8.35
C SER A 175 1.13 9.72 7.16
N HIS A 176 1.61 8.49 6.97
CA HIS A 176 2.52 8.13 5.88
C HIS A 176 2.25 6.71 5.33
N PRO A 177 2.26 6.49 4.00
CA PRO A 177 2.06 5.15 3.42
C PRO A 177 3.10 4.12 3.90
N ASN A 178 4.38 4.50 3.95
CA ASN A 178 5.42 3.60 4.49
C ASN A 178 5.26 3.33 6.00
N GLN A 179 4.71 4.26 6.79
CA GLN A 179 4.37 3.99 8.20
C GLN A 179 3.30 2.89 8.30
N TYR A 180 2.24 2.95 7.47
CA TYR A 180 1.23 1.90 7.38
C TYR A 180 1.90 0.54 7.12
N PHE A 181 2.75 0.49 6.09
CA PHE A 181 3.42 -0.75 5.69
C PHE A 181 4.30 -1.31 6.81
N ASP A 182 5.14 -0.49 7.44
CA ASP A 182 6.04 -0.92 8.49
C ASP A 182 5.28 -1.43 9.72
N GLN A 183 4.18 -0.77 10.10
CA GLN A 183 3.32 -1.21 11.20
C GLN A 183 2.61 -2.53 10.86
N SER A 184 2.09 -2.68 9.64
CA SER A 184 1.48 -3.93 9.17
C SER A 184 2.47 -5.09 9.21
N GLN A 185 3.68 -4.89 8.68
CA GLN A 185 4.72 -5.91 8.65
C GLN A 185 5.16 -6.34 10.06
N LYS A 186 5.19 -5.41 11.03
CA LYS A 186 5.46 -5.74 12.43
C LYS A 186 4.39 -6.65 13.02
N LEU A 187 3.11 -6.34 12.79
CA LEU A 187 1.98 -7.16 13.27
C LEU A 187 1.96 -8.55 12.61
N PHE A 188 2.28 -8.62 11.33
CA PHE A 188 2.35 -9.89 10.62
C PHE A 188 3.44 -10.80 11.20
N LYS A 189 4.64 -10.25 11.44
CA LYS A 189 5.77 -10.98 12.05
C LYS A 189 5.45 -11.43 13.48
N SER A 190 4.89 -10.55 14.32
CA SER A 190 4.57 -10.91 15.71
C SER A 190 3.52 -12.03 15.80
N ARG A 191 2.57 -12.08 14.86
CA ARG A 191 1.58 -13.17 14.78
C ARG A 191 2.20 -14.49 14.33
N ALA A 192 3.13 -14.44 13.37
CA ALA A 192 3.84 -15.64 12.92
C ALA A 192 4.73 -16.22 14.04
N GLU A 193 5.39 -15.37 14.81
CA GLU A 193 6.22 -15.77 15.95
C GLU A 193 5.38 -16.29 17.13
N GLY A 194 4.27 -15.62 17.47
CA GLY A 194 3.35 -16.06 18.54
C GLY A 194 2.54 -17.33 18.21
N ALA A 195 2.40 -17.69 16.94
CA ALA A 195 1.78 -18.95 16.52
C ALA A 195 2.70 -20.18 16.68
N HIS A 196 3.97 -19.98 17.04
CA HIS A 196 4.98 -21.04 17.16
C HIS A 196 5.30 -21.45 18.61
N ASP A 197 4.52 -21.01 19.60
CA ASP A 197 4.69 -21.34 21.01
C ASP A 197 3.58 -22.30 21.51
N PRO A 198 3.81 -23.64 21.56
CA PRO A 198 2.84 -24.62 22.05
C PRO A 198 2.99 -24.86 23.57
N ALA A 199 2.94 -23.81 24.38
CA ALA A 199 3.08 -23.93 25.84
C ALA A 199 1.98 -23.19 26.60
N ALA A 200 0.74 -23.66 26.43
CA ALA A 200 -0.34 -23.42 27.39
C ALA A 200 -1.35 -24.58 27.35
N THR A 201 -0.95 -25.78 27.77
CA THR A 201 -1.90 -26.83 28.12
C THR A 201 -2.23 -26.68 29.60
N SER A 202 -3.50 -26.34 29.84
CA SER A 202 -4.22 -26.32 31.11
C SER A 202 -3.78 -27.41 32.09
N GLN A 203 -3.30 -27.02 33.27
CA GLN A 203 -3.36 -27.88 34.45
C GLN A 203 -4.75 -27.72 35.08
N THR A 204 -5.55 -28.77 34.96
CA THR A 204 -6.76 -28.98 35.77
C THR A 204 -6.73 -30.40 36.32
N ASP A 205 -6.80 -30.47 37.65
CA ASP A 205 -7.29 -31.55 38.50
C ASP A 205 -6.74 -32.97 38.36
N VAL A 206 -6.03 -33.44 39.39
CA VAL A 206 -6.27 -34.77 39.96
C VAL A 206 -6.38 -34.66 41.48
N LEU A 207 -7.61 -34.85 41.95
CA LEU A 207 -7.97 -35.19 43.32
C LEU A 207 -7.60 -36.67 43.56
N LEU A 208 -6.71 -36.92 44.53
CA LEU A 208 -6.70 -38.03 45.52
C LEU A 208 -5.36 -38.07 46.27
#